data_AF-A0A9E7KBK1-F1
#
_entry.id   AF-A0A9E7KBK1-F1
#
_cell.length_a   1.000
_cell.length_b   1.000
_cell.length_c   1.000
_cell.angle_alpha   90.00
_cell.angle_beta   90.00
_cell.angle_gamma   90.00
#
_symmetry.space_group_name_H-M   'P 1'
#
loop_
_entity.id
_entity.type
_entity.pdbx_description
1 polymer ?
#
loop_
_entity_poly.entity_id
_entity_poly.type
_entity_poly.pdbx_seq_one_letter_code
_entity_poly.pdbx_strand_id
1 'polypeptide(L)'
;MAAAAVQRKGRSRKALKNLSPSDINISAGESSSPLGEVGKESRDGLSLLLSPKNSKKVPPKPKCSAATSKSFADELQELQGRLQMLQLEKEKTEELLKQRDEMLKQKDEEIENRGKEQERLQEEVKKLQKLKEFKPTMSLPLVTSLREKDQEKNEKKKNHKSKTGAEKTKKPCPAYISWCKDQWNEAKKENPDADFKEISNVLGTRWKALSAQEKKPYEDKYQQDKEAYLQVVRQEKRENEAMKLLEEEQLQKTAMELLEQYLQFKQEADKEGNKPRKEKDPLKPKQPMSAFFLFSKERREALLQEHKNVLEISKIAGEEWKNMNGEQKAPYEEIAKKQKEDYNREMELYKQRKLEESATLEKEEEDRRKVLKQEALQLLKKKEKTENIIKKTKEDRHKKKKNKEEQNADPNRPKKPPSSFLLFSKEARKQLMEEHPGIAYSTLNAMVSVKWKELGEAERQIWNEKAAEGINAYKIELEEYNKVVAMASKTTTPEHES
;
A
#
# COMPACT_ATOMS: atom_id res chain seq x y z
N MET A 1 24.40 -6.75 -56.68
CA MET A 1 23.02 -6.81 -57.22
C MET A 1 22.15 -7.32 -56.08
N ALA A 2 21.18 -6.57 -55.53
CA ALA A 2 19.90 -6.17 -56.14
C ALA A 2 19.04 -7.41 -56.48
N ALA A 3 17.77 -7.57 -56.04
CA ALA A 3 16.87 -6.65 -55.33
C ALA A 3 15.77 -7.38 -54.50
N ALA A 4 14.74 -6.61 -54.10
CA ALA A 4 13.53 -6.89 -53.31
C ALA A 4 12.67 -8.12 -53.78
N ALA A 5 11.59 -8.59 -53.10
CA ALA A 5 10.65 -7.85 -52.26
C ALA A 5 9.77 -8.65 -51.26
N VAL A 6 9.30 -7.88 -50.28
CA VAL A 6 8.13 -7.98 -49.37
C VAL A 6 6.96 -8.89 -49.76
N GLN A 7 6.39 -9.61 -48.79
CA GLN A 7 4.93 -9.80 -48.66
C GLN A 7 4.45 -9.88 -47.19
N ARG A 8 3.25 -9.31 -46.92
CA ARG A 8 2.60 -9.22 -45.61
C ARG A 8 1.67 -10.41 -45.35
N LYS A 9 1.44 -10.78 -44.08
CA LYS A 9 0.12 -11.26 -43.60
C LYS A 9 0.01 -11.18 -42.07
N GLY A 10 -1.07 -10.57 -41.58
CA GLY A 10 -1.43 -10.57 -40.15
C GLY A 10 -2.13 -11.87 -39.75
N ARG A 11 -2.23 -12.12 -38.43
CA ARG A 11 -2.91 -13.31 -37.90
C ARG A 11 -3.97 -12.90 -36.88
N SER A 12 -5.22 -13.20 -37.21
CA SER A 12 -6.39 -12.98 -36.36
C SER A 12 -6.84 -14.32 -35.74
N ARG A 13 -7.41 -14.24 -34.53
CA ARG A 13 -8.37 -15.15 -33.86
C ARG A 13 -8.32 -16.66 -34.16
N LYS A 14 -8.17 -17.46 -33.09
CA LYS A 14 -8.78 -18.80 -33.01
C LYS A 14 -9.97 -18.76 -32.05
N ALA A 15 -11.01 -19.52 -32.37
CA ALA A 15 -12.27 -19.58 -31.64
C ALA A 15 -12.41 -20.89 -30.86
N LEU A 16 -13.32 -20.89 -29.88
CA LEU A 16 -13.98 -22.09 -29.34
C LEU A 16 -15.49 -21.86 -29.34
N LYS A 17 -16.26 -22.93 -29.50
CA LYS A 17 -17.67 -22.89 -29.91
C LYS A 17 -18.65 -22.87 -28.73
N ASN A 18 -19.77 -22.18 -28.98
CA ASN A 18 -21.12 -22.27 -28.43
C ASN A 18 -21.46 -23.41 -27.45
N LEU A 19 -22.29 -23.09 -26.45
CA LEU A 19 -23.63 -23.69 -26.27
C LEU A 19 -24.55 -22.73 -25.46
N SER A 20 -25.85 -22.78 -25.75
CA SER A 20 -27.00 -22.00 -25.21
C SER A 20 -28.27 -22.77 -25.69
N PRO A 21 -29.49 -22.63 -25.12
CA PRO A 21 -30.00 -21.49 -24.35
C PRO A 21 -30.93 -21.80 -23.13
N SER A 22 -31.44 -20.71 -22.53
CA SER A 22 -32.77 -20.51 -21.87
C SER A 22 -33.25 -21.51 -20.79
N ASP A 23 -33.72 -21.04 -19.63
CA ASP A 23 -35.04 -20.39 -19.57
C ASP A 23 -35.19 -19.16 -18.64
N ILE A 24 -36.20 -18.37 -18.98
CA ILE A 24 -36.68 -17.18 -18.29
C ILE A 24 -38.03 -17.53 -17.65
N ASN A 25 -38.26 -17.15 -16.39
CA ASN A 25 -39.59 -16.66 -16.01
C ASN A 25 -39.59 -15.77 -14.76
N ILE A 26 -40.36 -14.69 -14.84
CA ILE A 26 -40.55 -13.66 -13.81
C ILE A 26 -42.04 -13.31 -13.73
N SER A 27 -42.64 -13.43 -12.54
CA SER A 27 -43.85 -12.74 -12.03
C SER A 27 -44.27 -13.45 -10.75
N ALA A 28 -44.89 -12.84 -9.74
CA ALA A 28 -45.09 -11.45 -9.30
C ALA A 28 -45.26 -11.56 -7.75
N GLY A 29 -45.09 -10.55 -6.90
CA GLY A 29 -45.31 -9.14 -7.09
C GLY A 29 -46.67 -8.72 -6.50
N GLU A 30 -46.85 -8.85 -5.18
CA GLU A 30 -47.91 -8.13 -4.46
C GLU A 30 -47.51 -7.82 -3.01
N SER A 31 -48.00 -6.70 -2.49
CA SER A 31 -47.45 -6.02 -1.30
C SER A 31 -48.53 -5.54 -0.35
N SER A 32 -48.35 -5.78 0.95
CA SER A 32 -48.91 -4.90 2.00
C SER A 32 -48.13 -5.02 3.31
N SER A 33 -47.66 -3.87 3.79
CA SER A 33 -47.23 -3.60 5.18
C SER A 33 -48.31 -2.67 5.81
N PRO A 34 -48.18 -2.09 7.04
CA PRO A 34 -47.07 -2.10 7.99
C PRO A 34 -47.50 -2.20 9.49
N LEU A 35 -46.63 -1.70 10.39
CA LEU A 35 -46.77 -1.53 11.86
C LEU A 35 -46.54 -2.85 12.63
N GLY A 36 -45.56 -2.99 13.53
CA GLY A 36 -45.08 -2.07 14.59
C GLY A 36 -45.26 -2.85 15.91
N GLU A 37 -44.51 -2.70 16.99
CA GLU A 37 -43.40 -1.84 17.42
C GLU A 37 -42.86 -2.47 18.74
N VAL A 38 -41.64 -2.16 19.21
CA VAL A 38 -41.13 -2.47 20.59
C VAL A 38 -41.01 -3.98 20.94
N GLY A 39 -39.91 -4.56 21.45
CA GLY A 39 -38.72 -3.98 22.09
C GLY A 39 -38.71 -4.21 23.60
N LYS A 40 -38.35 -5.42 24.09
CA LYS A 40 -37.73 -5.57 25.43
C LYS A 40 -37.06 -6.91 25.69
N GLU A 41 -36.09 -6.84 26.60
CA GLU A 41 -35.15 -7.89 26.99
C GLU A 41 -35.69 -8.83 28.08
N SER A 42 -34.86 -9.84 28.35
CA SER A 42 -34.53 -10.34 29.68
C SER A 42 -35.40 -11.42 30.34
N ARG A 43 -34.73 -12.58 30.44
CA ARG A 43 -34.36 -13.28 31.69
C ARG A 43 -35.29 -14.33 32.28
N ASP A 44 -34.61 -15.45 32.60
CA ASP A 44 -34.84 -16.39 33.70
C ASP A 44 -36.20 -17.12 33.72
N GLY A 45 -36.31 -18.38 34.13
CA GLY A 45 -35.31 -19.33 34.59
C GLY A 45 -36.04 -20.55 35.17
N LEU A 46 -35.49 -21.74 34.93
CA LEU A 46 -35.73 -23.01 35.64
C LEU A 46 -36.84 -23.04 36.72
N SER A 47 -37.87 -23.88 36.57
CA SER A 47 -37.85 -25.26 37.13
C SER A 47 -39.24 -25.90 37.40
N LEU A 48 -39.22 -27.25 37.41
CA LEU A 48 -39.83 -28.15 38.40
C LEU A 48 -41.35 -28.51 38.39
N LEU A 49 -41.55 -29.84 38.55
CA LEU A 49 -42.67 -30.61 39.16
C LEU A 49 -43.82 -31.19 38.29
N LEU A 50 -43.75 -32.53 38.16
CA LEU A 50 -44.77 -33.55 38.44
C LEU A 50 -46.26 -33.30 38.10
N SER A 51 -46.79 -34.18 37.25
CA SER A 51 -48.21 -34.57 37.18
C SER A 51 -48.72 -35.15 38.52
N PRO A 52 -50.04 -35.08 38.82
CA PRO A 52 -50.79 -36.34 38.86
C PRO A 52 -52.32 -36.31 38.54
N LYS A 53 -52.79 -37.47 38.04
CA LYS A 53 -54.09 -38.15 38.29
C LYS A 53 -55.42 -37.71 37.62
N ASN A 54 -55.93 -38.65 36.81
CA ASN A 54 -57.27 -39.28 36.82
C ASN A 54 -58.58 -38.47 36.58
N SER A 55 -59.39 -38.94 35.61
CA SER A 55 -60.66 -39.66 35.94
C SER A 55 -61.32 -40.35 34.72
N LYS A 56 -62.27 -41.25 34.99
CA LYS A 56 -62.88 -42.23 34.06
C LYS A 56 -64.12 -41.68 33.31
N LYS A 57 -64.42 -42.24 32.11
CA LYS A 57 -65.75 -42.80 31.75
C LYS A 57 -65.72 -43.68 30.48
N VAL A 58 -66.69 -44.59 30.37
CA VAL A 58 -66.77 -45.81 29.53
C VAL A 58 -68.27 -46.17 29.38
N PRO A 59 -68.80 -46.91 28.37
CA PRO A 59 -68.49 -47.11 26.93
C PRO A 59 -69.72 -46.72 26.03
N PRO A 60 -69.88 -47.26 24.80
CA PRO A 60 -70.73 -48.46 24.63
C PRO A 60 -70.19 -49.56 23.66
N LYS A 61 -70.74 -50.78 23.76
CA LYS A 61 -70.54 -51.93 22.83
C LYS A 61 -71.67 -52.00 21.78
N PRO A 62 -71.42 -52.48 20.54
CA PRO A 62 -71.58 -53.91 20.16
C PRO A 62 -70.44 -54.42 19.22
N LYS A 63 -70.29 -55.70 18.80
CA LYS A 63 -70.93 -57.01 19.12
C LYS A 63 -69.86 -58.15 19.01
N CYS A 64 -70.18 -59.37 18.54
CA CYS A 64 -69.28 -60.54 18.46
C CYS A 64 -68.95 -60.99 17.01
N SER A 65 -67.77 -61.59 16.80
CA SER A 65 -67.61 -62.81 15.96
C SER A 65 -66.27 -63.54 16.16
N ALA A 66 -66.31 -64.87 15.98
CA ALA A 66 -65.22 -65.80 15.68
C ALA A 66 -63.95 -65.84 16.56
N ALA A 67 -63.79 -66.94 17.30
CA ALA A 67 -62.48 -67.39 17.78
C ALA A 67 -61.74 -68.16 16.67
N THR A 68 -60.43 -67.95 16.57
CA THR A 68 -59.50 -68.91 15.97
C THR A 68 -58.31 -68.96 16.92
N SER A 69 -58.06 -70.11 17.52
CA SER A 69 -57.00 -70.29 18.52
C SER A 69 -55.64 -70.23 17.82
N LYS A 70 -54.99 -69.06 17.85
CA LYS A 70 -53.54 -68.96 17.64
C LYS A 70 -52.84 -69.84 18.67
N SER A 71 -51.75 -70.50 18.28
CA SER A 71 -50.92 -71.22 19.25
C SER A 71 -50.27 -70.22 20.20
N PHE A 72 -50.06 -70.60 21.46
CA PHE A 72 -49.28 -69.81 22.40
C PHE A 72 -47.86 -69.50 21.87
N ALA A 73 -47.31 -70.38 21.01
CA ALA A 73 -46.06 -70.14 20.29
C ALA A 73 -46.17 -68.98 19.28
N ASP A 74 -47.29 -68.89 18.54
CA ASP A 74 -47.54 -67.80 17.59
C ASP A 74 -47.72 -66.47 18.34
N GLU A 75 -48.41 -66.47 19.48
CA GLU A 75 -48.58 -65.29 20.33
C GLU A 75 -47.24 -64.82 20.92
N LEU A 76 -46.40 -65.75 21.40
CA LEU A 76 -45.05 -65.44 21.88
C LEU A 76 -44.18 -64.85 20.77
N GLN A 77 -44.23 -65.41 19.57
CA GLN A 77 -43.48 -64.94 18.40
C GLN A 77 -44.00 -63.57 17.90
N GLU A 78 -45.31 -63.32 17.94
CA GLU A 78 -45.90 -62.00 17.65
C GLU A 78 -45.46 -60.95 18.70
N LEU A 79 -45.38 -61.33 19.98
CA LEU A 79 -44.94 -60.46 21.07
C LEU A 79 -43.43 -60.15 20.97
N GLN A 80 -42.60 -61.13 20.59
CA GLN A 80 -41.17 -60.95 20.32
C GLN A 80 -40.94 -60.07 19.07
N GLY A 81 -41.75 -60.23 18.02
CA GLY A 81 -41.72 -59.36 16.84
C GLY A 81 -42.13 -57.91 17.15
N ARG A 82 -43.15 -57.70 18.00
CA ARG A 82 -43.52 -56.37 18.48
C ARG A 82 -42.40 -55.73 19.33
N LEU A 83 -41.68 -56.51 20.14
CA LEU A 83 -40.53 -56.02 20.91
C LEU A 83 -39.41 -55.54 19.98
N GLN A 84 -39.07 -56.31 18.93
CA GLN A 84 -38.09 -55.89 17.92
C GLN A 84 -38.54 -54.63 17.16
N MET A 85 -39.82 -54.53 16.79
CA MET A 85 -40.36 -53.33 16.16
C MET A 85 -40.23 -52.09 17.06
N LEU A 86 -40.53 -52.21 18.36
CA LEU A 86 -40.36 -51.11 19.33
C LEU A 86 -38.88 -50.75 19.56
N GLN A 87 -37.96 -51.72 19.51
CA GLN A 87 -36.52 -51.47 19.56
C GLN A 87 -36.06 -50.69 18.32
N LEU A 88 -36.43 -51.13 17.11
CA LEU A 88 -36.12 -50.44 15.86
C LEU A 88 -36.78 -49.06 15.75
N GLU A 89 -37.98 -48.88 16.31
CA GLU A 89 -38.64 -47.59 16.38
C GLU A 89 -37.90 -46.65 17.33
N LYS A 90 -37.51 -47.13 18.52
CA LYS A 90 -36.67 -46.38 19.45
C LYS A 90 -35.34 -45.97 18.80
N GLU A 91 -34.61 -46.90 18.20
CA GLU A 91 -33.34 -46.64 17.51
C GLU A 91 -33.51 -45.57 16.41
N LYS A 92 -34.57 -45.64 15.60
CA LYS A 92 -34.87 -44.60 14.61
C LYS A 92 -35.16 -43.23 15.24
N THR A 93 -35.86 -43.16 16.37
CA THR A 93 -36.08 -41.89 17.08
C THR A 93 -34.80 -41.34 17.70
N GLU A 94 -33.92 -42.21 18.20
CA GLU A 94 -32.63 -41.86 18.77
C GLU A 94 -31.65 -41.35 17.70
N GLU A 95 -31.64 -41.97 16.52
CA GLU A 95 -30.88 -41.53 15.33
C GLU A 95 -31.38 -40.17 14.83
N LEU A 96 -32.70 -39.94 14.77
CA LEU A 96 -33.29 -38.65 14.38
C LEU A 96 -32.98 -37.52 15.38
N LEU A 97 -32.97 -37.81 16.68
CA LEU A 97 -32.53 -36.87 17.72
C LEU A 97 -31.05 -36.52 17.53
N LYS A 98 -30.19 -37.53 17.35
CA LYS A 98 -28.76 -37.35 17.12
C LYS A 98 -28.46 -36.53 15.86
N GLN A 99 -29.21 -36.75 14.77
CA GLN A 99 -29.11 -35.95 13.55
C GLN A 99 -29.53 -34.49 13.78
N ARG A 100 -30.57 -34.24 14.59
CA ARG A 100 -30.98 -32.88 14.97
C ARG A 100 -29.90 -32.18 15.78
N ASP A 101 -29.31 -32.87 16.76
CA ASP A 101 -28.29 -32.32 17.65
C ASP A 101 -26.98 -32.03 16.89
N GLU A 102 -26.58 -32.91 15.96
CA GLU A 102 -25.46 -32.66 15.05
C GLU A 102 -25.73 -31.43 14.15
N MET A 103 -26.96 -31.27 13.64
CA MET A 103 -27.31 -30.12 12.80
C MET A 103 -27.38 -28.80 13.59
N LEU A 104 -27.83 -28.84 14.85
CA LEU A 104 -27.77 -27.70 15.77
C LEU A 104 -26.32 -27.31 16.05
N LYS A 105 -25.45 -28.29 16.34
CA LYS A 105 -24.03 -28.05 16.57
C LYS A 105 -23.33 -27.44 15.35
N GLN A 106 -23.63 -27.92 14.14
CA GLN A 106 -23.14 -27.31 12.89
C GLN A 106 -23.63 -25.86 12.72
N LYS A 107 -24.86 -25.55 13.13
CA LYS A 107 -25.40 -24.18 13.10
C LYS A 107 -24.73 -23.27 14.13
N ASP A 108 -24.45 -23.77 15.33
CA ASP A 108 -23.72 -23.03 16.36
C ASP A 108 -22.28 -22.74 15.91
N GLU A 109 -21.58 -23.73 15.33
CA GLU A 109 -20.24 -23.56 14.74
C GLU A 109 -20.25 -22.58 13.54
N GLU A 110 -21.28 -22.60 12.68
CA GLU A 110 -21.47 -21.63 11.60
C GLU A 110 -21.66 -20.20 12.14
N ILE A 111 -22.48 -20.02 13.17
CA ILE A 111 -22.73 -18.74 13.83
C ILE A 111 -21.46 -18.22 14.50
N GLU A 112 -20.71 -19.07 15.21
CA GLU A 112 -19.46 -18.69 15.88
C GLU A 112 -18.40 -18.26 14.84
N ASN A 113 -18.28 -18.97 13.73
CA ASN A 113 -17.36 -18.62 12.64
C ASN A 113 -17.76 -17.31 11.95
N ARG A 114 -19.05 -17.08 11.71
CA ARG A 114 -19.55 -15.79 11.16
C ARG A 114 -19.32 -14.63 12.12
N GLY A 115 -19.42 -14.86 13.43
CA GLY A 115 -19.08 -13.89 14.47
C GLY A 115 -17.59 -13.52 14.44
N LYS A 116 -16.71 -14.51 14.40
CA LYS A 116 -15.24 -14.31 14.27
C LYS A 116 -14.88 -13.57 12.99
N GLU A 117 -15.57 -13.82 11.88
CA GLU A 117 -15.36 -13.11 10.62
C GLU A 117 -15.83 -11.65 10.69
N GLN A 118 -17.01 -11.38 11.27
CA GLN A 118 -17.47 -10.01 11.51
C GLN A 118 -16.54 -9.23 12.44
N GLU A 119 -16.00 -9.87 13.48
CA GLU A 119 -15.04 -9.25 14.40
C GLU A 119 -13.72 -8.90 13.69
N ARG A 120 -13.17 -9.82 12.89
CA ARG A 120 -11.99 -9.56 12.03
C ARG A 120 -12.23 -8.41 11.05
N LEU A 121 -13.38 -8.37 10.39
CA LEU A 121 -13.73 -7.28 9.48
C LEU A 121 -13.92 -5.94 10.22
N GLN A 122 -14.50 -5.94 11.43
CA GLN A 122 -14.57 -4.75 12.26
C GLN A 122 -13.18 -4.28 12.73
N GLU A 123 -12.28 -5.19 13.09
CA GLU A 123 -10.89 -4.84 13.38
C GLU A 123 -10.18 -4.27 12.16
N GLU A 124 -10.36 -4.84 10.98
CA GLU A 124 -9.72 -4.38 9.75
C GLU A 124 -10.25 -3.00 9.32
N VAL A 125 -11.56 -2.77 9.46
CA VAL A 125 -12.16 -1.43 9.30
C VAL A 125 -11.61 -0.45 10.34
N LYS A 126 -11.51 -0.84 11.62
CA LYS A 126 -10.91 0.00 12.68
C LYS A 126 -9.41 0.27 12.41
N LYS A 127 -8.67 -0.71 11.90
CA LYS A 127 -7.25 -0.58 11.50
C LYS A 127 -7.12 0.38 10.33
N LEU A 128 -7.94 0.26 9.28
CA LEU A 128 -7.96 1.18 8.13
C LEU A 128 -8.42 2.60 8.51
N GLN A 129 -9.39 2.71 9.42
CA GLN A 129 -9.85 4.00 9.95
C GLN A 129 -8.76 4.66 10.81
N LYS A 130 -8.11 3.91 11.71
CA LYS A 130 -6.90 4.37 12.43
C LYS A 130 -5.75 4.68 11.46
N LEU A 131 -5.58 3.98 10.34
CA LEU A 131 -4.55 4.30 9.33
C LEU A 131 -4.84 5.60 8.57
N LYS A 132 -6.13 5.92 8.38
CA LYS A 132 -6.63 7.18 7.78
C LYS A 132 -6.55 8.34 8.77
N GLU A 133 -6.70 8.06 10.06
CA GLU A 133 -6.57 9.00 11.18
C GLU A 133 -5.11 9.12 11.68
N PHE A 134 -4.22 8.20 11.29
CA PHE A 134 -2.79 8.24 11.54
C PHE A 134 -2.17 9.41 10.77
N LYS A 135 -2.25 10.57 11.40
CA LYS A 135 -1.37 11.70 11.16
C LYS A 135 -0.13 11.42 12.00
N PRO A 136 0.95 10.82 11.44
CA PRO A 136 2.21 10.78 12.16
C PRO A 136 2.56 12.21 12.54
N THR A 137 3.04 12.44 13.77
CA THR A 137 3.31 13.77 14.32
C THR A 137 4.49 14.41 13.59
N MET A 138 4.24 14.89 12.37
CA MET A 138 5.20 15.52 11.48
C MET A 138 5.44 16.98 11.87
N SER A 139 5.63 17.24 13.16
CA SER A 139 6.33 18.42 13.67
C SER A 139 7.84 18.18 13.65
N LEU A 140 8.36 17.69 12.51
CA LEU A 140 9.79 17.61 12.26
C LEU A 140 10.25 18.99 11.75
N PRO A 141 11.08 19.74 12.50
CA PRO A 141 11.44 21.14 12.19
C PRO A 141 12.27 21.31 10.90
N LEU A 142 12.55 20.22 10.18
CA LEU A 142 13.30 20.24 8.93
C LEU A 142 12.42 20.39 7.68
N VAL A 143 11.13 19.99 7.73
CA VAL A 143 10.20 20.18 6.58
C VAL A 143 9.82 21.66 6.43
N THR A 144 9.73 22.40 7.54
CA THR A 144 9.69 23.87 7.55
C THR A 144 10.99 24.46 7.02
N SER A 145 12.16 24.06 7.54
CA SER A 145 13.47 24.55 7.05
C SER A 145 13.71 24.30 5.56
N LEU A 146 13.22 23.20 4.97
CA LEU A 146 13.30 22.98 3.52
C LEU A 146 12.36 23.89 2.74
N ARG A 147 11.15 24.14 3.25
CA ARG A 147 10.17 25.07 2.64
C ARG A 147 10.62 26.53 2.76
N GLU A 148 11.25 26.92 3.86
CA GLU A 148 11.85 28.23 4.11
C GLU A 148 13.07 28.44 3.18
N LYS A 149 13.96 27.44 3.05
CA LYS A 149 15.08 27.49 2.09
C LYS A 149 14.62 27.58 0.64
N ASP A 150 13.49 26.96 0.27
CA ASP A 150 12.91 27.10 -1.06
C ASP A 150 12.20 28.46 -1.26
N GLN A 151 11.63 29.06 -0.22
CA GLN A 151 11.07 30.42 -0.26
C GLN A 151 12.16 31.49 -0.38
N GLU A 152 13.22 31.44 0.44
CA GLU A 152 14.39 32.33 0.29
C GLU A 152 15.02 32.24 -1.11
N LYS A 153 15.14 31.03 -1.66
CA LYS A 153 15.64 30.80 -3.03
C LYS A 153 14.70 31.32 -4.11
N ASN A 154 13.43 31.59 -3.81
CA ASN A 154 12.47 32.12 -4.77
C ASN A 154 12.43 33.66 -4.74
N GLU A 155 12.62 34.27 -3.57
CA GLU A 155 12.74 35.74 -3.45
C GLU A 155 14.07 36.24 -4.05
N LYS A 156 15.19 35.57 -3.74
CA LYS A 156 16.50 35.88 -4.33
C LYS A 156 16.55 35.70 -5.86
N LYS A 157 15.62 34.94 -6.46
CA LYS A 157 15.50 34.75 -7.93
C LYS A 157 14.89 35.94 -8.69
N LYS A 158 14.24 36.90 -8.02
CA LYS A 158 13.67 38.07 -8.71
C LYS A 158 14.69 39.16 -9.05
N ASN A 159 15.85 39.21 -8.39
CA ASN A 159 16.78 40.35 -8.47
C ASN A 159 18.11 40.14 -9.22
N HIS A 160 18.36 38.97 -9.83
CA HIS A 160 19.59 38.75 -10.62
C HIS A 160 19.37 37.93 -11.89
N LYS A 161 18.85 38.58 -12.94
CA LYS A 161 18.79 38.04 -14.31
C LYS A 161 20.08 38.31 -15.10
N SER A 162 21.26 38.03 -14.52
CA SER A 162 22.54 38.24 -15.20
C SER A 162 23.77 37.53 -14.59
N LYS A 163 23.71 36.21 -14.35
CA LYS A 163 24.93 35.36 -14.49
C LYS A 163 24.59 33.89 -14.70
N THR A 164 25.26 33.31 -15.68
CA THR A 164 25.10 31.93 -16.15
C THR A 164 25.83 30.93 -15.27
N GLY A 165 25.15 29.83 -14.97
CA GLY A 165 25.77 28.58 -14.52
C GLY A 165 26.12 28.55 -13.04
N ALA A 166 25.55 27.56 -12.33
CA ALA A 166 26.06 27.12 -11.05
C ALA A 166 27.56 26.78 -11.16
N GLU A 167 28.24 26.98 -10.04
CA GLU A 167 29.66 26.84 -9.74
C GLU A 167 30.23 25.46 -10.12
N LYS A 168 30.38 25.25 -11.43
CA LYS A 168 31.23 24.19 -11.98
C LYS A 168 32.61 24.80 -12.16
N THR A 169 33.61 24.14 -11.59
CA THR A 169 35.02 24.34 -11.93
C THR A 169 35.16 24.53 -13.44
N LYS A 170 35.63 25.71 -13.86
CA LYS A 170 35.83 26.02 -15.28
C LYS A 170 37.15 25.40 -15.71
N LYS A 171 37.16 24.71 -16.85
CA LYS A 171 38.40 24.18 -17.42
C LYS A 171 39.40 25.34 -17.63
N PRO A 172 40.68 25.15 -17.29
CA PRO A 172 41.68 26.20 -17.44
C PRO A 172 41.91 26.55 -18.90
N CYS A 173 42.31 27.80 -19.15
CA CYS A 173 42.53 28.31 -20.49
C CYS A 173 43.83 27.71 -21.07
N PRO A 174 43.82 27.17 -22.29
CA PRO A 174 45.05 26.73 -22.97
C PRO A 174 46.09 27.85 -23.06
N ALA A 175 47.38 27.49 -23.05
CA ALA A 175 48.53 28.41 -23.07
C ALA A 175 48.37 29.60 -24.04
N TYR A 176 48.07 29.32 -25.31
CA TYR A 176 47.80 30.33 -26.34
C TYR A 176 46.70 31.33 -25.95
N ILE A 177 45.61 30.86 -25.32
CA ILE A 177 44.47 31.71 -24.93
C ILE A 177 44.80 32.54 -23.67
N SER A 178 45.70 32.09 -22.79
CA SER A 178 46.25 32.95 -21.74
C SER A 178 47.09 34.05 -22.36
N TRP A 179 48.08 33.67 -23.17
CA TRP A 179 48.98 34.60 -23.84
C TRP A 179 48.24 35.63 -24.71
N CYS A 180 47.22 35.21 -25.47
CA CYS A 180 46.41 36.13 -26.27
C CYS A 180 45.69 37.18 -25.42
N LYS A 181 45.26 36.86 -24.19
CA LYS A 181 44.64 37.85 -23.29
C LYS A 181 45.67 38.84 -22.76
N ASP A 182 46.84 38.32 -22.39
CA ASP A 182 47.93 39.11 -21.82
C ASP A 182 48.50 40.09 -22.88
N GLN A 183 48.59 39.67 -24.14
CA GLN A 183 49.01 40.49 -25.28
C GLN A 183 47.88 41.29 -25.94
N TRP A 184 46.61 41.02 -25.62
CA TRP A 184 45.44 41.69 -26.23
C TRP A 184 45.51 43.21 -26.08
N ASN A 185 45.83 43.66 -24.87
CA ASN A 185 45.87 45.07 -24.53
C ASN A 185 47.02 45.79 -25.24
N GLU A 186 48.12 45.10 -25.53
CA GLU A 186 49.26 45.69 -26.23
C GLU A 186 48.99 45.78 -27.74
N ALA A 187 48.52 44.70 -28.36
CA ALA A 187 48.14 44.70 -29.76
C ALA A 187 47.00 45.70 -30.07
N LYS A 188 46.12 45.97 -29.09
CA LYS A 188 45.09 47.02 -29.19
C LYS A 188 45.63 48.45 -28.99
N LYS A 189 46.70 48.67 -28.23
CA LYS A 189 47.36 50.00 -28.15
C LYS A 189 48.12 50.32 -29.44
N GLU A 190 48.78 49.31 -30.02
CA GLU A 190 49.52 49.44 -31.27
C GLU A 190 48.57 49.63 -32.47
N ASN A 191 47.34 49.10 -32.39
CA ASN A 191 46.33 49.20 -33.45
C ASN A 191 44.98 49.61 -32.84
N PRO A 192 44.80 50.89 -32.41
CA PRO A 192 43.62 51.35 -31.68
C PRO A 192 42.34 51.33 -32.51
N ASP A 193 42.46 51.49 -33.83
CA ASP A 193 41.34 51.48 -34.79
C ASP A 193 41.11 50.11 -35.45
N ALA A 194 41.96 49.11 -35.20
CA ALA A 194 41.83 47.78 -35.81
C ALA A 194 40.73 46.94 -35.16
N ASP A 195 40.04 46.14 -35.98
CA ASP A 195 38.96 45.29 -35.49
C ASP A 195 39.48 44.09 -34.69
N PHE A 196 38.62 43.54 -33.83
CA PHE A 196 38.88 42.34 -33.03
C PHE A 196 39.48 41.20 -33.86
N LYS A 197 39.00 41.01 -35.09
CA LYS A 197 39.45 39.95 -36.00
C LYS A 197 40.89 40.18 -36.48
N GLU A 198 41.28 41.43 -36.71
CA GLU A 198 42.61 41.83 -37.18
C GLU A 198 43.63 41.71 -36.04
N ILE A 199 43.30 42.24 -34.86
CA ILE A 199 44.09 42.07 -33.63
C ILE A 199 44.30 40.58 -33.32
N SER A 200 43.24 39.76 -33.42
CA SER A 200 43.35 38.31 -33.22
C SER A 200 44.24 37.62 -34.26
N ASN A 201 44.27 38.09 -35.51
CA ASN A 201 45.15 37.56 -36.55
C ASN A 201 46.62 37.92 -36.29
N VAL A 202 46.90 39.18 -35.90
CA VAL A 202 48.24 39.66 -35.51
C VAL A 202 48.77 38.91 -34.30
N LEU A 203 47.92 38.64 -33.30
CA LEU A 203 48.30 37.80 -32.16
C LEU A 203 48.55 36.35 -32.58
N GLY A 204 47.74 35.80 -33.50
CA GLY A 204 47.95 34.45 -34.04
C GLY A 204 49.26 34.28 -34.82
N THR A 205 49.71 35.30 -35.58
CA THR A 205 51.01 35.28 -36.26
C THR A 205 52.16 35.49 -35.28
N ARG A 206 52.05 36.43 -34.33
CA ARG A 206 53.03 36.62 -33.25
C ARG A 206 53.24 35.35 -32.43
N TRP A 207 52.18 34.65 -32.00
CA TRP A 207 52.33 33.37 -31.29
C TRP A 207 53.04 32.30 -32.11
N LYS A 208 52.80 32.22 -33.42
CA LYS A 208 53.52 31.27 -34.29
C LYS A 208 55.01 31.61 -34.36
N ALA A 209 55.35 32.90 -34.46
CA ALA A 209 56.73 33.40 -34.51
C ALA A 209 57.50 33.29 -33.18
N LEU A 210 56.82 33.30 -32.02
CA LEU A 210 57.48 33.17 -30.71
C LEU A 210 58.30 31.87 -30.59
N SER A 211 59.44 31.97 -29.89
CA SER A 211 60.30 30.84 -29.61
C SER A 211 59.65 29.81 -28.67
N ALA A 212 60.18 28.60 -28.64
CA ALA A 212 59.76 27.58 -27.68
C ALA A 212 60.02 28.01 -26.22
N GLN A 213 61.02 28.87 -25.97
CA GLN A 213 61.35 29.35 -24.63
C GLN A 213 60.31 30.34 -24.09
N GLU A 214 59.74 31.19 -24.95
CA GLU A 214 58.70 32.16 -24.57
C GLU A 214 57.31 31.51 -24.41
N LYS A 215 57.07 30.40 -25.13
CA LYS A 215 55.85 29.58 -24.99
C LYS A 215 55.85 28.76 -23.70
N LYS A 216 57.01 28.23 -23.31
CA LYS A 216 57.21 27.35 -22.15
C LYS A 216 56.53 27.84 -20.86
N PRO A 217 56.68 29.08 -20.36
CA PRO A 217 56.02 29.52 -19.13
C PRO A 217 54.48 29.49 -19.22
N TYR A 218 53.89 29.70 -20.39
CA TYR A 218 52.43 29.61 -20.58
C TYR A 218 51.96 28.16 -20.68
N GLU A 219 52.79 27.27 -21.23
CA GLU A 219 52.53 25.82 -21.28
C GLU A 219 52.66 25.18 -19.89
N ASP A 220 53.71 25.50 -19.13
CA ASP A 220 53.92 25.04 -17.76
C ASP A 220 52.79 25.54 -16.84
N LYS A 221 52.39 26.82 -16.94
CA LYS A 221 51.24 27.37 -16.21
C LYS A 221 49.93 26.66 -16.56
N TYR A 222 49.68 26.39 -17.85
CA TYR A 222 48.51 25.62 -18.28
C TYR A 222 48.52 24.18 -17.73
N GLN A 223 49.69 23.53 -17.64
CA GLN A 223 49.80 22.20 -17.02
C GLN A 223 49.47 22.25 -15.52
N GLN A 224 50.03 23.20 -14.77
CA GLN A 224 49.73 23.41 -13.36
C GLN A 224 48.24 23.69 -13.12
N ASP A 225 47.64 24.62 -13.85
CA ASP A 225 46.21 24.94 -13.75
C ASP A 225 45.32 23.73 -14.11
N LYS A 226 45.74 22.90 -15.09
CA LYS A 226 45.06 21.65 -15.49
C LYS A 226 45.13 20.60 -14.40
N GLU A 227 46.27 20.43 -13.74
CA GLU A 227 46.43 19.50 -12.63
C GLU A 227 45.64 19.95 -11.40
N ALA A 228 45.68 21.23 -11.06
CA ALA A 228 44.85 21.81 -10.00
C ALA A 228 43.35 21.60 -10.28
N TYR A 229 42.88 21.90 -11.49
CA TYR A 229 41.51 21.62 -11.92
C TYR A 229 41.15 20.12 -11.77
N LEU A 230 42.03 19.20 -12.16
CA LEU A 230 41.81 17.76 -12.00
C LEU A 230 41.83 17.30 -10.52
N GLN A 231 42.56 17.98 -9.64
CA GLN A 231 42.49 17.75 -8.20
C GLN A 231 41.14 18.20 -7.63
N VAL A 232 40.69 19.41 -7.93
CA VAL A 232 39.37 19.92 -7.47
C VAL A 232 38.24 19.03 -7.99
N VAL A 233 38.22 18.67 -9.27
CA VAL A 233 37.20 17.74 -9.82
C VAL A 233 37.24 16.36 -9.17
N ARG A 234 38.40 15.87 -8.71
CA ARG A 234 38.50 14.62 -7.93
C ARG A 234 37.98 14.79 -6.49
N GLN A 235 38.16 15.97 -5.89
CA GLN A 235 37.61 16.31 -4.58
C GLN A 235 36.08 16.45 -4.64
N GLU A 236 35.56 17.28 -5.56
CA GLU A 236 34.12 17.46 -5.81
C GLU A 236 33.40 16.13 -6.02
N LYS A 237 34.00 15.18 -6.76
CA LYS A 237 33.42 13.84 -6.94
C LYS A 237 33.29 13.06 -5.63
N ARG A 238 34.35 13.03 -4.81
CA ARG A 238 34.35 12.34 -3.51
C ARG A 238 33.37 12.99 -2.53
N GLU A 239 33.25 14.31 -2.54
CA GLU A 239 32.30 15.04 -1.71
C GLU A 239 30.85 14.79 -2.14
N ASN A 240 30.54 14.79 -3.45
CA ASN A 240 29.21 14.45 -3.96
C ASN A 240 28.85 12.98 -3.65
N GLU A 241 29.80 12.05 -3.71
CA GLU A 241 29.60 10.65 -3.33
C GLU A 241 29.34 10.50 -1.83
N ALA A 242 30.12 11.17 -0.97
CA ALA A 242 29.91 11.21 0.47
C ALA A 242 28.55 11.83 0.86
N MET A 243 28.16 12.94 0.22
CA MET A 243 26.84 13.56 0.43
C MET A 243 25.69 12.64 0.01
N LYS A 244 25.84 11.90 -1.11
CA LYS A 244 24.85 10.92 -1.56
C LYS A 244 24.72 9.74 -0.59
N LEU A 245 25.83 9.23 -0.07
CA LEU A 245 25.82 8.18 0.96
C LEU A 245 25.16 8.65 2.26
N LEU A 246 25.40 9.91 2.67
CA LEU A 246 24.74 10.51 3.83
C LEU A 246 23.22 10.65 3.64
N GLU A 247 22.77 11.06 2.45
CA GLU A 247 21.34 11.14 2.09
C GLU A 247 20.69 9.74 2.09
N GLU A 248 21.36 8.72 1.54
CA GLU A 248 20.91 7.32 1.59
C GLU A 248 20.85 6.78 3.02
N GLU A 249 21.82 7.11 3.89
CA GLU A 249 21.82 6.72 5.30
C GLU A 249 20.69 7.40 6.09
N GLN A 250 20.43 8.69 5.86
CA GLN A 250 19.33 9.41 6.49
C GLN A 250 17.96 8.86 6.06
N LEU A 251 17.80 8.52 4.78
CA LEU A 251 16.60 7.85 4.28
C LEU A 251 16.43 6.45 4.88
N GLN A 252 17.52 5.71 5.08
CA GLN A 252 17.49 4.41 5.73
C GLN A 252 17.15 4.49 7.22
N LYS A 253 17.68 5.49 7.95
CA LYS A 253 17.36 5.74 9.37
C LYS A 253 15.89 6.08 9.56
N THR A 254 15.37 7.04 8.80
CA THR A 254 13.96 7.45 8.87
C THR A 254 13.00 6.32 8.48
N ALA A 255 13.34 5.50 7.47
CA ALA A 255 12.57 4.30 7.14
C ALA A 255 12.62 3.21 8.24
N MET A 256 13.71 3.14 9.01
CA MET A 256 13.84 2.20 10.13
C MET A 256 13.07 2.66 11.37
N GLU A 257 13.13 3.95 11.70
CA GLU A 257 12.36 4.58 12.78
C GLU A 257 10.85 4.47 12.53
N LEU A 258 10.39 4.68 11.29
CA LEU A 258 8.99 4.50 10.92
C LEU A 258 8.53 3.03 11.05
N LEU A 259 9.40 2.07 10.72
CA LEU A 259 9.14 0.65 10.90
C LEU A 259 9.08 0.28 12.40
N GLU A 260 9.96 0.85 13.22
CA GLU A 260 9.96 0.69 14.67
C GLU A 260 8.69 1.24 15.31
N GLN A 261 8.27 2.46 14.96
CA GLN A 261 6.99 3.05 15.39
C GLN A 261 5.79 2.17 14.99
N TYR A 262 5.77 1.64 13.76
CA TYR A 262 4.70 0.74 13.30
C TYR A 262 4.67 -0.59 14.08
N LEU A 263 5.83 -1.18 14.35
CA LEU A 263 5.94 -2.42 15.12
C LEU A 263 5.55 -2.20 16.58
N GLN A 264 5.92 -1.06 17.17
CA GLN A 264 5.55 -0.70 18.53
C GLN A 264 4.05 -0.42 18.65
N PHE A 265 3.45 0.33 17.72
CA PHE A 265 2.00 0.49 17.62
C PHE A 265 1.26 -0.84 17.50
N LYS A 266 1.79 -1.79 16.72
CA LYS A 266 1.22 -3.13 16.60
C LYS A 266 1.31 -3.89 17.94
N GLN A 267 2.48 -3.90 18.58
CA GLN A 267 2.66 -4.53 19.89
C GLN A 267 1.80 -3.89 21.00
N GLU A 268 1.50 -2.60 20.92
CA GLU A 268 0.61 -1.91 21.86
C GLU A 268 -0.86 -2.30 21.60
N ALA A 269 -1.30 -2.37 20.34
CA ALA A 269 -2.63 -2.88 19.98
C ALA A 269 -2.83 -4.34 20.42
N ASP A 270 -1.81 -5.19 20.23
CA ASP A 270 -1.82 -6.60 20.66
C ASP A 270 -1.76 -6.74 22.20
N LYS A 271 -1.34 -5.71 22.95
CA LYS A 271 -1.35 -5.67 24.43
C LYS A 271 -2.66 -5.14 25.03
N GLU A 272 -3.35 -4.24 24.34
CA GLU A 272 -4.71 -3.78 24.71
C GLU A 272 -5.76 -4.86 24.41
N GLY A 273 -5.54 -5.68 23.38
CA GLY A 273 -6.38 -6.81 22.97
C GLY A 273 -6.34 -8.02 23.91
N ASN A 274 -6.86 -7.87 25.13
CA ASN A 274 -7.20 -8.94 26.07
C ASN A 274 -6.01 -9.77 26.62
N LYS A 275 -5.90 -9.87 27.95
CA LYS A 275 -5.02 -10.85 28.60
C LYS A 275 -5.83 -12.13 28.83
N PRO A 276 -5.78 -13.16 27.95
CA PRO A 276 -6.30 -14.47 28.32
C PRO A 276 -5.58 -14.93 29.59
N ARG A 277 -6.32 -15.60 30.48
CA ARG A 277 -5.72 -16.30 31.62
C ARG A 277 -4.62 -17.20 31.06
N LYS A 278 -3.36 -16.99 31.48
CA LYS A 278 -2.18 -17.73 30.98
C LYS A 278 -2.56 -19.20 30.77
N GLU A 279 -2.66 -19.60 29.51
CA GLU A 279 -2.97 -20.97 29.18
C GLU A 279 -1.88 -21.83 29.82
N LYS A 280 -2.31 -22.79 30.65
CA LYS A 280 -1.39 -23.66 31.36
C LYS A 280 -0.88 -24.66 30.34
N ASP A 281 0.18 -24.21 29.64
CA ASP A 281 0.94 -24.92 28.61
C ASP A 281 0.80 -26.44 28.77
N PRO A 282 -0.01 -27.11 27.92
CA PRO A 282 -0.39 -28.51 28.13
C PRO A 282 0.79 -29.48 28.16
N LEU A 283 1.92 -29.07 27.56
CA LEU A 283 3.17 -29.82 27.50
C LEU A 283 4.10 -29.57 28.68
N LYS A 284 3.74 -28.68 29.62
CA LYS A 284 4.53 -28.47 30.83
C LYS A 284 4.45 -29.69 31.74
N PRO A 285 5.57 -30.35 32.08
CA PRO A 285 5.59 -31.47 33.02
C PRO A 285 4.91 -31.12 34.35
N LYS A 286 4.13 -32.06 34.89
CA LYS A 286 3.40 -31.89 36.15
C LYS A 286 4.31 -32.28 37.32
N GLN A 287 4.23 -31.53 38.42
CA GLN A 287 5.00 -31.85 39.61
C GLN A 287 4.68 -33.27 40.11
N PRO A 288 5.69 -34.05 40.51
CA PRO A 288 5.54 -35.42 40.96
C PRO A 288 4.95 -35.46 42.37
N MET A 289 4.34 -36.59 42.71
CA MET A 289 3.69 -36.77 44.00
C MET A 289 4.75 -37.05 45.08
N SER A 290 4.63 -36.41 46.24
CA SER A 290 5.47 -36.74 47.40
C SER A 290 5.11 -38.14 47.94
N ALA A 291 6.03 -38.77 48.68
CA ALA A 291 5.86 -40.11 49.25
C ALA A 291 4.53 -40.27 50.02
N PHE A 292 4.16 -39.27 50.83
CA PHE A 292 2.88 -39.23 51.52
C PHE A 292 1.66 -39.20 50.57
N PHE A 293 1.75 -38.51 49.44
CA PHE A 293 0.66 -38.45 48.46
C PHE A 293 0.56 -39.71 47.61
N LEU A 294 1.67 -40.43 47.40
CA LEU A 294 1.66 -41.77 46.79
C LEU A 294 0.95 -42.77 47.72
N PHE A 295 1.36 -42.84 48.98
CA PHE A 295 0.69 -43.62 50.01
C PHE A 295 -0.80 -43.23 50.16
N SER A 296 -1.10 -41.95 50.28
CA SER A 296 -2.47 -41.44 50.40
C SER A 296 -3.32 -41.67 49.15
N LYS A 297 -2.74 -41.92 47.98
CA LYS A 297 -3.48 -42.29 46.77
C LYS A 297 -3.93 -43.74 46.86
N GLU A 298 -2.99 -44.66 47.07
CA GLU A 298 -3.25 -46.09 47.24
C GLU A 298 -4.21 -46.35 48.41
N ARG A 299 -3.97 -45.70 49.55
CA ARG A 299 -4.84 -45.82 50.73
C ARG A 299 -6.22 -45.19 50.52
N ARG A 300 -6.32 -44.11 49.75
CA ARG A 300 -7.62 -43.54 49.35
C ARG A 300 -8.41 -44.51 48.48
N GLU A 301 -7.77 -45.17 47.51
CA GLU A 301 -8.43 -46.14 46.63
C GLU A 301 -9.00 -47.33 47.43
N ALA A 302 -8.22 -47.88 48.37
CA ALA A 302 -8.70 -48.92 49.30
C ALA A 302 -9.87 -48.45 50.17
N LEU A 303 -9.76 -47.28 50.82
CA LEU A 303 -10.82 -46.77 51.70
C LEU A 303 -12.08 -46.28 50.94
N LEU A 304 -11.97 -45.97 49.65
CA LEU A 304 -13.13 -45.65 48.79
C LEU A 304 -13.98 -46.89 48.53
N GLN A 305 -13.34 -48.06 48.36
CA GLN A 305 -14.04 -49.35 48.22
C GLN A 305 -14.76 -49.76 49.51
N GLU A 306 -14.27 -49.31 50.67
CA GLU A 306 -14.94 -49.44 51.97
C GLU A 306 -16.07 -48.41 52.18
N HIS A 307 -16.47 -47.65 51.15
CA HIS A 307 -17.53 -46.63 51.17
C HIS A 307 -17.34 -45.49 52.19
N LYS A 308 -16.10 -45.20 52.61
CA LYS A 308 -15.79 -44.12 53.58
C LYS A 308 -15.83 -42.73 52.94
N ASN A 309 -16.12 -41.70 53.74
CA ASN A 309 -16.20 -40.33 53.24
C ASN A 309 -14.80 -39.75 52.96
N VAL A 310 -14.65 -38.97 51.87
CA VAL A 310 -13.37 -38.40 51.41
C VAL A 310 -12.61 -37.62 52.50
N LEU A 311 -13.34 -36.96 53.41
CA LEU A 311 -12.77 -36.25 54.56
C LEU A 311 -12.23 -37.21 55.65
N GLU A 312 -12.89 -38.34 55.88
CA GLU A 312 -12.46 -39.38 56.84
C GLU A 312 -11.24 -40.12 56.30
N ILE A 313 -11.29 -40.50 55.02
CA ILE A 313 -10.17 -41.11 54.29
C ILE A 313 -8.89 -40.29 54.45
N SER A 314 -8.99 -38.97 54.32
CA SER A 314 -7.82 -38.07 54.41
C SER A 314 -7.27 -37.94 55.84
N LYS A 315 -8.11 -38.11 56.88
CA LYS A 315 -7.66 -38.19 58.28
C LYS A 315 -6.97 -39.52 58.57
N ILE A 316 -7.61 -40.64 58.20
CA ILE A 316 -7.09 -42.00 58.39
C ILE A 316 -5.72 -42.15 57.73
N ALA A 317 -5.57 -41.75 56.46
CA ALA A 317 -4.29 -41.81 55.76
C ALA A 317 -3.20 -40.90 56.40
N GLY A 318 -3.59 -39.74 56.96
CA GLY A 318 -2.66 -38.86 57.68
C GLY A 318 -2.15 -39.47 58.99
N GLU A 319 -3.03 -40.12 59.75
CA GLU A 319 -2.71 -40.78 61.03
C GLU A 319 -1.89 -42.06 60.81
N GLU A 320 -2.28 -42.89 59.82
CA GLU A 320 -1.52 -44.08 59.43
C GLU A 320 -0.10 -43.72 58.97
N TRP A 321 0.05 -42.74 58.07
CA TRP A 321 1.39 -42.29 57.64
C TRP A 321 2.24 -41.74 58.79
N LYS A 322 1.63 -41.04 59.76
CA LYS A 322 2.35 -40.56 60.95
C LYS A 322 2.90 -41.73 61.78
N ASN A 323 2.13 -42.81 61.90
CA ASN A 323 2.46 -43.99 62.69
C ASN A 323 3.31 -45.06 61.96
N MET A 324 3.47 -44.96 60.63
CA MET A 324 4.33 -45.87 59.86
C MET A 324 5.82 -45.72 60.18
N ASN A 325 6.53 -46.85 60.26
CA ASN A 325 7.98 -46.90 60.46
C ASN A 325 8.76 -46.55 59.18
N GLY A 326 10.06 -46.22 59.33
CA GLY A 326 10.93 -45.86 58.21
C GLY A 326 10.99 -46.91 57.09
N GLU A 327 11.03 -48.20 57.44
CA GLU A 327 11.01 -49.31 56.48
C GLU A 327 9.71 -49.37 55.66
N GLN A 328 8.58 -48.99 56.25
CA GLN A 328 7.27 -48.95 55.58
C GLN A 328 7.13 -47.70 54.69
N LYS A 329 7.87 -46.63 55.00
CA LYS A 329 7.94 -45.38 54.21
C LYS A 329 8.93 -45.48 53.05
N ALA A 330 10.03 -46.22 53.23
CA ALA A 330 11.10 -46.41 52.25
C ALA A 330 10.61 -46.70 50.82
N PRO A 331 9.69 -47.64 50.53
CA PRO A 331 9.22 -47.87 49.15
C PRO A 331 8.55 -46.63 48.53
N TYR A 332 7.75 -45.89 49.31
CA TYR A 332 7.11 -44.66 48.84
C TYR A 332 8.11 -43.50 48.67
N GLU A 333 9.14 -43.44 49.50
CA GLU A 333 10.22 -42.46 49.39
C GLU A 333 11.10 -42.71 48.15
N GLU A 334 11.46 -43.97 47.85
CA GLU A 334 12.21 -44.32 46.63
C GLU A 334 11.39 -44.04 45.36
N ILE A 335 10.09 -44.37 45.34
CA ILE A 335 9.22 -44.03 44.21
C ILE A 335 9.10 -42.51 44.05
N ALA A 336 8.99 -41.75 45.14
CA ALA A 336 8.93 -40.29 45.09
C ALA A 336 10.26 -39.66 44.63
N LYS A 337 11.42 -40.20 45.04
CA LYS A 337 12.75 -39.78 44.53
C LYS A 337 12.84 -40.00 43.02
N LYS A 338 12.50 -41.20 42.55
CA LYS A 338 12.52 -41.53 41.12
C LYS A 338 11.60 -40.62 40.30
N GLN A 339 10.35 -40.41 40.75
CA GLN A 339 9.42 -39.49 40.08
C GLN A 339 9.94 -38.03 40.09
N LYS A 340 10.69 -37.62 41.12
CA LYS A 340 11.35 -36.30 41.20
C LYS A 340 12.50 -36.16 40.21
N GLU A 341 13.31 -37.20 40.04
CA GLU A 341 14.39 -37.23 39.05
C GLU A 341 13.84 -37.25 37.62
N ASP A 342 12.81 -38.06 37.36
CA ASP A 342 12.11 -38.11 36.07
C ASP A 342 11.51 -36.74 35.71
N TYR A 343 10.77 -36.12 36.64
CA TYR A 343 10.22 -34.76 36.45
C TYR A 343 11.31 -33.71 36.22
N ASN A 344 12.43 -33.76 36.94
CA ASN A 344 13.52 -32.80 36.76
C ASN A 344 14.11 -32.90 35.34
N ARG A 345 14.36 -34.12 34.86
CA ARG A 345 14.83 -34.38 33.49
C ARG A 345 13.82 -33.90 32.44
N GLU A 346 12.53 -34.21 32.63
CA GLU A 346 11.48 -33.77 31.72
C GLU A 346 11.33 -32.23 31.72
N MET A 347 11.45 -31.58 32.87
CA MET A 347 11.43 -30.12 33.01
C MET A 347 12.64 -29.44 32.37
N GLU A 348 13.82 -30.06 32.39
CA GLU A 348 15.00 -29.55 31.69
C GLU A 348 14.84 -29.64 30.17
N LEU A 349 14.35 -30.77 29.66
CA LEU A 349 14.01 -30.92 28.24
C LEU A 349 12.90 -29.96 27.80
N TYR A 350 11.87 -29.74 28.63
CA TYR A 350 10.82 -28.75 28.38
C TYR A 350 11.39 -27.31 28.35
N LYS A 351 12.29 -26.96 29.27
CA LYS A 351 12.98 -25.64 29.25
C LYS A 351 13.83 -25.47 28.00
N GLN A 352 14.61 -26.48 27.61
CA GLN A 352 15.44 -26.45 26.41
C GLN A 352 14.60 -26.29 25.14
N ARG A 353 13.56 -27.12 24.98
CA ARG A 353 12.60 -27.01 23.86
C ARG A 353 11.96 -25.63 23.79
N LYS A 354 11.53 -25.08 24.94
CA LYS A 354 10.89 -23.76 24.99
C LYS A 354 11.85 -22.62 24.65
N LEU A 355 13.13 -22.74 25.01
CA LEU A 355 14.18 -21.80 24.60
C LEU A 355 14.45 -21.89 23.10
N GLU A 356 14.56 -23.10 22.55
CA GLU A 356 14.74 -23.34 21.12
C GLU A 356 13.55 -22.81 20.30
N GLU A 357 12.32 -23.11 20.73
CA GLU A 357 11.08 -22.58 20.15
C GLU A 357 11.02 -21.04 20.22
N SER A 358 11.43 -20.42 21.33
CA SER A 358 11.51 -18.96 21.40
C SER A 358 12.56 -18.39 20.45
N ALA A 359 13.71 -19.06 20.29
CA ALA A 359 14.76 -18.63 19.39
C ALA A 359 14.39 -18.81 17.90
N THR A 360 13.61 -19.85 17.55
CA THR A 360 13.08 -20.00 16.19
C THR A 360 12.02 -18.95 15.89
N LEU A 361 11.13 -18.64 16.83
CA LEU A 361 10.14 -17.56 16.69
C LEU A 361 10.79 -16.18 16.54
N GLU A 362 11.79 -15.84 17.37
CA GLU A 362 12.54 -14.59 17.24
C GLU A 362 13.24 -14.48 15.88
N LYS A 363 13.82 -15.58 15.39
CA LYS A 363 14.46 -15.64 14.06
C LYS A 363 13.46 -15.48 12.92
N GLU A 364 12.28 -16.12 13.01
CA GLU A 364 11.19 -15.93 12.04
C GLU A 364 10.66 -14.50 12.04
N GLU A 365 10.52 -13.87 13.22
CA GLU A 365 10.14 -12.45 13.31
C GLU A 365 11.21 -11.53 12.70
N GLU A 366 12.48 -11.80 12.95
CA GLU A 366 13.59 -11.03 12.38
C GLU A 366 13.61 -11.14 10.85
N ASP A 367 13.40 -12.34 10.29
CA ASP A 367 13.34 -12.56 8.85
C ASP A 367 12.09 -11.92 8.22
N ARG A 368 10.93 -11.94 8.89
CA ARG A 368 9.76 -11.15 8.48
C ARG A 368 10.04 -9.65 8.50
N ARG A 369 10.74 -9.13 9.52
CA ARG A 369 11.18 -7.72 9.57
C ARG A 369 12.14 -7.37 8.43
N LYS A 370 13.08 -8.26 8.07
CA LYS A 370 13.98 -8.09 6.91
C LYS A 370 13.18 -8.00 5.60
N VAL A 371 12.21 -8.88 5.38
CA VAL A 371 11.34 -8.85 4.18
C VAL A 371 10.54 -7.55 4.11
N LEU A 372 9.86 -7.15 5.19
CA LEU A 372 9.10 -5.89 5.24
C LEU A 372 9.98 -4.67 4.99
N LYS A 373 11.21 -4.64 5.52
CA LYS A 373 12.19 -3.57 5.28
C LYS A 373 12.62 -3.53 3.80
N GLN A 374 12.84 -4.68 3.16
CA GLN A 374 13.14 -4.73 1.73
C GLN A 374 11.97 -4.26 0.86
N GLU A 375 10.73 -4.64 1.20
CA GLU A 375 9.53 -4.20 0.48
C GLU A 375 9.32 -2.68 0.61
N ALA A 376 9.46 -2.13 1.82
CA ALA A 376 9.38 -0.68 2.06
C ALA A 376 10.42 0.10 1.24
N LEU A 377 11.66 -0.39 1.17
CA LEU A 377 12.72 0.20 0.33
C LEU A 377 12.40 0.10 -1.17
N GLN A 378 11.79 -0.99 -1.64
CA GLN A 378 11.32 -1.09 -3.03
C GLN A 378 10.18 -0.11 -3.32
N LEU A 379 9.25 0.08 -2.38
CA LEU A 379 8.15 1.06 -2.51
C LEU A 379 8.68 2.49 -2.54
N LEU A 380 9.66 2.85 -1.70
CA LEU A 380 10.35 4.14 -1.76
C LEU A 380 11.04 4.35 -3.12
N LYS A 381 11.84 3.38 -3.59
CA LYS A 381 12.49 3.46 -4.92
C LYS A 381 11.48 3.54 -6.07
N LYS A 382 10.28 2.95 -5.94
CA LYS A 382 9.18 3.12 -6.91
C LYS A 382 8.60 4.54 -6.86
N LYS A 383 8.33 5.09 -5.66
CA LYS A 383 7.84 6.47 -5.47
C LYS A 383 8.84 7.51 -6.01
N GLU A 384 10.11 7.38 -5.67
CA GLU A 384 11.16 8.30 -6.14
C GLU A 384 11.26 8.29 -7.68
N LYS A 385 11.17 7.11 -8.30
CA LYS A 385 11.11 6.98 -9.77
C LYS A 385 9.87 7.67 -10.36
N THR A 386 8.68 7.51 -9.78
CA THR A 386 7.48 8.18 -10.28
C THR A 386 7.55 9.69 -10.09
N GLU A 387 8.06 10.18 -8.96
CA GLU A 387 8.28 11.62 -8.72
C GLU A 387 9.30 12.21 -9.69
N ASN A 388 10.42 11.52 -9.96
CA ASN A 388 11.39 11.94 -10.96
C ASN A 388 10.79 11.98 -12.39
N ILE A 389 9.92 11.02 -12.76
CA ILE A 389 9.18 11.04 -14.03
C ILE A 389 8.20 12.22 -14.08
N ILE A 390 7.47 12.50 -12.99
CA ILE A 390 6.54 13.64 -12.87
C ILE A 390 7.30 14.98 -12.95
N LYS A 391 8.47 15.08 -12.30
CA LYS A 391 9.34 16.25 -12.34
C LYS A 391 9.87 16.49 -13.75
N LYS A 392 10.37 15.44 -14.42
CA LYS A 392 10.82 15.51 -15.82
C LYS A 392 9.71 15.91 -16.79
N THR A 393 8.52 15.33 -16.68
CA THR A 393 7.36 15.73 -17.52
C THR A 393 6.89 17.16 -17.24
N LYS A 394 6.95 17.64 -16.00
CA LYS A 394 6.72 19.06 -15.67
C LYS A 394 7.78 19.98 -16.29
N GLU A 395 9.06 19.62 -16.20
CA GLU A 395 10.15 20.37 -16.83
C GLU A 395 10.05 20.40 -18.36
N ASP A 396 9.79 19.27 -19.01
CA ASP A 396 9.66 19.18 -20.46
C ASP A 396 8.42 19.94 -20.96
N ARG A 397 7.31 19.94 -20.20
CA ARG A 397 6.16 20.80 -20.45
C ARG A 397 6.51 22.29 -20.29
N HIS A 398 7.36 22.65 -19.33
CA HIS A 398 7.83 24.03 -19.15
C HIS A 398 8.80 24.49 -20.25
N LYS A 399 9.72 23.63 -20.68
CA LYS A 399 10.61 23.87 -21.84
C LYS A 399 9.80 24.01 -23.12
N LYS A 400 8.82 23.12 -23.37
CA LYS A 400 7.93 23.20 -24.53
C LYS A 400 7.06 24.47 -24.52
N LYS A 401 6.69 24.98 -23.34
CA LYS A 401 6.03 26.29 -23.19
C LYS A 401 7.00 27.44 -23.50
N LYS A 402 8.21 27.45 -22.91
CA LYS A 402 9.25 28.46 -23.19
C LYS A 402 9.66 28.51 -24.66
N ASN A 403 10.01 27.39 -25.28
CA ASN A 403 10.35 27.34 -26.71
C ASN A 403 9.19 27.86 -27.59
N LYS A 404 7.93 27.65 -27.19
CA LYS A 404 6.76 28.17 -27.92
C LYS A 404 6.56 29.68 -27.70
N GLU A 405 6.95 30.21 -26.54
CA GLU A 405 6.96 31.65 -26.24
C GLU A 405 8.14 32.34 -26.98
N GLU A 406 9.33 31.74 -26.98
CA GLU A 406 10.52 32.20 -27.69
C GLU A 406 10.34 32.14 -29.23
N GLN A 407 9.72 31.08 -29.78
CA GLN A 407 9.34 31.03 -31.20
C GLN A 407 8.22 32.00 -31.59
N ASN A 408 7.53 32.59 -30.61
CA ASN A 408 6.54 33.65 -30.81
C ASN A 408 7.08 35.03 -30.38
N ALA A 409 8.39 35.15 -30.11
CA ALA A 409 9.03 36.40 -29.70
C ALA A 409 9.49 37.26 -30.89
N ASP A 410 9.44 36.75 -32.12
CA ASP A 410 9.56 37.57 -33.33
C ASP A 410 8.34 38.51 -33.42
N PRO A 411 8.52 39.85 -33.33
CA PRO A 411 7.41 40.79 -33.33
C PRO A 411 6.58 40.78 -34.62
N ASN A 412 7.18 40.37 -35.74
CA ASN A 412 6.58 40.41 -37.07
C ASN A 412 5.91 39.09 -37.48
N ARG A 413 6.02 38.04 -36.66
CA ARG A 413 5.36 36.76 -36.96
C ARG A 413 3.83 36.88 -36.85
N PRO A 414 3.06 36.54 -37.90
CA PRO A 414 1.60 36.52 -37.85
C PRO A 414 1.07 35.72 -36.67
N LYS A 415 0.01 36.22 -36.03
CA LYS A 415 -0.60 35.60 -34.84
C LYS A 415 -1.83 34.83 -35.24
N LYS A 416 -1.98 33.61 -34.71
CA LYS A 416 -3.15 32.78 -35.01
C LYS A 416 -4.45 33.51 -34.61
N PRO A 417 -5.45 33.54 -35.50
CA PRO A 417 -6.71 34.23 -35.28
C PRO A 417 -7.53 33.51 -34.19
N PRO A 418 -8.48 34.21 -33.55
CA PRO A 418 -9.35 33.58 -32.55
C PRO A 418 -10.29 32.56 -33.21
N SER A 419 -10.52 31.44 -32.53
CA SER A 419 -11.52 30.43 -32.91
C SER A 419 -12.95 30.99 -32.83
N SER A 420 -13.94 30.36 -33.46
CA SER A 420 -15.35 30.80 -33.52
C SER A 420 -15.94 31.09 -32.14
N PHE A 421 -15.77 30.16 -31.19
CA PHE A 421 -16.15 30.40 -29.79
C PHE A 421 -15.42 31.59 -29.17
N LEU A 422 -14.14 31.82 -29.49
CA LEU A 422 -13.39 32.95 -28.94
C LEU A 422 -13.86 34.30 -29.52
N LEU A 423 -14.19 34.35 -30.81
CA LEU A 423 -14.80 35.52 -31.46
C LEU A 423 -16.15 35.85 -30.82
N PHE A 424 -17.06 34.87 -30.76
CA PHE A 424 -18.33 35.01 -30.05
C PHE A 424 -18.12 35.42 -28.59
N SER A 425 -17.17 34.78 -27.89
CA SER A 425 -16.95 35.05 -26.47
C SER A 425 -16.51 36.49 -26.21
N LYS A 426 -15.86 37.16 -27.15
CA LYS A 426 -15.51 38.58 -27.01
C LYS A 426 -16.76 39.44 -27.07
N GLU A 427 -17.61 39.22 -28.07
CA GLU A 427 -18.82 40.00 -28.30
C GLU A 427 -19.86 39.76 -27.21
N ALA A 428 -20.16 38.48 -26.92
CA ALA A 428 -21.09 38.11 -25.85
C ALA A 428 -20.62 38.57 -24.47
N ARG A 429 -19.30 38.60 -24.20
CA ARG A 429 -18.76 39.14 -22.94
C ARG A 429 -18.88 40.67 -22.88
N LYS A 430 -18.70 41.36 -24.01
CA LYS A 430 -18.89 42.82 -24.09
C LYS A 430 -20.35 43.17 -23.79
N GLN A 431 -21.29 42.50 -24.47
CA GLN A 431 -22.73 42.63 -24.22
C GLN A 431 -23.07 42.33 -22.76
N LEU A 432 -22.62 41.20 -22.21
CA LEU A 432 -22.87 40.85 -20.81
C LEU A 432 -22.22 41.81 -19.79
N MET A 433 -21.13 42.51 -20.15
CA MET A 433 -20.51 43.53 -19.29
C MET A 433 -21.28 44.85 -19.33
N GLU A 434 -21.92 45.17 -20.45
CA GLU A 434 -22.83 46.32 -20.63
C GLU A 434 -24.21 46.06 -20.00
N GLU A 435 -24.76 44.84 -20.15
CA GLU A 435 -26.00 44.35 -19.51
C GLU A 435 -25.85 44.25 -17.97
N HIS A 436 -24.66 43.90 -17.48
CA HIS A 436 -24.41 43.63 -16.06
C HIS A 436 -23.10 44.27 -15.54
N PRO A 437 -23.05 45.61 -15.42
CA PRO A 437 -21.89 46.30 -14.86
C PRO A 437 -21.63 45.87 -13.41
N GLY A 438 -20.37 45.55 -13.10
CA GLY A 438 -19.94 45.14 -11.75
C GLY A 438 -19.97 43.62 -11.47
N ILE A 439 -20.47 42.79 -12.38
CA ILE A 439 -20.40 41.32 -12.21
C ILE A 439 -18.96 40.82 -12.38
N ALA A 440 -18.57 39.86 -11.52
CA ALA A 440 -17.25 39.23 -11.58
C ALA A 440 -16.95 38.58 -12.93
N TYR A 441 -15.73 38.79 -13.44
CA TYR A 441 -15.28 38.31 -14.76
C TYR A 441 -15.41 36.78 -14.94
N SER A 442 -15.26 36.00 -13.86
CA SER A 442 -15.50 34.55 -13.86
C SER A 442 -16.95 34.20 -14.18
N THR A 443 -17.91 34.92 -13.60
CA THR A 443 -19.35 34.71 -13.80
C THR A 443 -19.77 35.14 -15.21
N LEU A 444 -19.25 36.26 -15.73
CA LEU A 444 -19.45 36.67 -17.13
C LEU A 444 -18.98 35.59 -18.11
N ASN A 445 -17.82 34.97 -17.87
CA ASN A 445 -17.34 33.86 -18.70
C ASN A 445 -18.24 32.62 -18.65
N ALA A 446 -18.82 32.30 -17.49
CA ALA A 446 -19.79 31.21 -17.36
C ALA A 446 -21.06 31.48 -18.18
N MET A 447 -21.62 32.70 -18.09
CA MET A 447 -22.78 33.13 -18.90
C MET A 447 -22.48 33.07 -20.41
N VAL A 448 -21.30 33.49 -20.84
CA VAL A 448 -20.86 33.37 -22.25
C VAL A 448 -20.80 31.91 -22.71
N SER A 449 -20.33 30.99 -21.86
CA SER A 449 -20.34 29.55 -22.18
C SER A 449 -21.75 28.93 -22.19
N VAL A 450 -22.72 29.53 -21.51
CA VAL A 450 -24.15 29.16 -21.61
C VAL A 450 -24.74 29.71 -22.90
N LYS A 451 -24.65 31.03 -23.16
CA LYS A 451 -25.13 31.66 -24.41
C LYS A 451 -24.58 30.93 -25.67
N TRP A 452 -23.32 30.48 -25.68
CA TRP A 452 -22.77 29.70 -26.82
C TRP A 452 -23.42 28.32 -27.05
N LYS A 453 -23.88 27.65 -25.99
CA LYS A 453 -24.60 26.36 -26.11
C LYS A 453 -26.04 26.56 -26.57
N GLU A 454 -26.62 27.71 -26.26
CA GLU A 454 -28.00 28.08 -26.61
C GLU A 454 -28.13 28.59 -28.04
N LEU A 455 -27.07 29.18 -28.62
CA LEU A 455 -27.01 29.55 -30.04
C LEU A 455 -27.48 28.39 -30.93
N GLY A 456 -28.31 28.68 -31.93
CA GLY A 456 -28.69 27.73 -32.96
C GLY A 456 -27.52 27.34 -33.88
N GLU A 457 -27.63 26.22 -34.60
CA GLU A 457 -26.56 25.76 -35.50
C GLU A 457 -26.25 26.80 -36.59
N ALA A 458 -27.28 27.45 -37.15
CA ALA A 458 -27.13 28.55 -38.12
C ALA A 458 -26.36 29.76 -37.54
N GLU A 459 -26.58 30.11 -36.27
CA GLU A 459 -25.89 31.25 -35.65
C GLU A 459 -24.44 30.89 -35.31
N ARG A 460 -24.19 29.67 -34.83
CA ARG A 460 -22.81 29.14 -34.65
C ARG A 460 -22.06 29.09 -35.98
N GLN A 461 -22.76 28.80 -37.08
CA GLN A 461 -22.17 28.74 -38.40
C GLN A 461 -21.61 30.10 -38.86
N ILE A 462 -22.30 31.22 -38.59
CA ILE A 462 -21.79 32.58 -38.83
C ILE A 462 -20.46 32.82 -38.09
N TRP A 463 -20.32 32.32 -36.85
CA TRP A 463 -19.07 32.42 -36.09
C TRP A 463 -17.98 31.46 -36.59
N ASN A 464 -18.36 30.29 -37.11
CA ASN A 464 -17.43 29.35 -37.75
C ASN A 464 -16.87 29.91 -39.06
N GLU A 465 -17.69 30.57 -39.87
CA GLU A 465 -17.30 31.24 -41.12
C GLU A 465 -16.34 32.40 -40.84
N LYS A 466 -16.67 33.31 -39.92
CA LYS A 466 -15.75 34.38 -39.47
C LYS A 466 -14.40 33.84 -38.94
N ALA A 467 -14.41 32.69 -38.27
CA ALA A 467 -13.18 32.03 -37.83
C ALA A 467 -12.40 31.38 -38.99
N ALA A 468 -13.09 30.83 -39.99
CA ALA A 468 -12.48 30.25 -41.18
C ALA A 468 -11.85 31.32 -42.08
N GLU A 469 -12.53 32.46 -42.27
CA GLU A 469 -12.00 33.66 -42.92
C GLU A 469 -10.72 34.14 -42.25
N GLY A 470 -10.75 34.34 -40.92
CA GLY A 470 -9.57 34.71 -40.15
C GLY A 470 -8.42 33.70 -40.30
N ILE A 471 -8.72 32.39 -40.30
CA ILE A 471 -7.73 31.33 -40.53
C ILE A 471 -7.15 31.41 -41.95
N ASN A 472 -7.93 31.79 -42.95
CA ASN A 472 -7.46 31.93 -44.32
C ASN A 472 -6.60 33.18 -44.51
N ALA A 473 -6.98 34.33 -43.93
CA ALA A 473 -6.14 35.53 -43.88
C ALA A 473 -4.78 35.23 -43.21
N TYR A 474 -4.79 34.56 -42.05
CA TYR A 474 -3.58 34.14 -41.35
C TYR A 474 -2.69 33.17 -42.17
N LYS A 475 -3.25 32.32 -43.03
CA LYS A 475 -2.44 31.48 -43.93
C LYS A 475 -1.69 32.34 -44.95
N ILE A 476 -2.37 33.31 -45.56
CA ILE A 476 -1.79 34.23 -46.54
C ILE A 476 -0.68 35.05 -45.88
N GLU A 477 -0.96 35.69 -44.74
CA GLU A 477 0.05 36.42 -43.94
C GLU A 477 1.25 35.54 -43.57
N LEU A 478 1.01 34.28 -43.18
CA LEU A 478 2.09 33.35 -42.81
C LEU A 478 2.94 32.93 -44.02
N GLU A 479 2.33 32.75 -45.19
CA GLU A 479 3.04 32.48 -46.44
C GLU A 479 3.88 33.68 -46.89
N GLU A 480 3.36 34.90 -46.77
CA GLU A 480 4.08 36.15 -47.03
C GLU A 480 5.24 36.34 -46.06
N TYR A 481 5.01 36.17 -44.75
CA TYR A 481 6.06 36.17 -43.74
C TYR A 481 7.16 35.15 -44.04
N ASN A 482 6.79 33.92 -44.41
CA ASN A 482 7.76 32.88 -44.78
C ASN A 482 8.58 33.26 -46.03
N LYS A 483 7.96 33.93 -47.03
CA LYS A 483 8.68 34.47 -48.20
C LYS A 483 9.67 35.56 -47.78
N VAL A 484 9.27 36.50 -46.92
CA VAL A 484 10.12 37.58 -46.41
C VAL A 484 11.32 37.03 -45.62
N VAL A 485 11.09 36.08 -44.71
CA VAL A 485 12.17 35.42 -43.95
C VAL A 485 13.13 34.66 -44.88
N ALA A 486 12.64 34.00 -45.92
CA ALA A 486 13.47 33.32 -46.91
C ALA A 486 14.26 34.27 -47.82
N MET A 487 13.77 35.50 -48.07
CA MET A 487 14.52 36.53 -48.80
C MET A 487 15.59 37.17 -47.90
N ALA A 488 15.27 37.45 -46.64
CA ALA A 488 16.21 38.00 -45.67
C ALA A 488 17.39 37.05 -45.40
N SER A 489 17.19 35.73 -45.40
CA SER A 489 18.29 34.77 -45.23
C SER A 489 19.21 34.64 -46.45
N LYS A 490 18.72 34.92 -47.66
CA LYS A 490 19.51 34.90 -48.90
C LYS A 490 20.38 36.13 -49.11
N THR A 491 20.04 37.26 -48.49
CA THR A 491 20.79 38.52 -48.61
C THR A 491 21.97 38.62 -47.63
N THR A 492 22.16 37.64 -46.74
CA THR A 492 23.22 37.60 -45.72
C THR A 492 24.44 36.73 -46.05
N THR A 493 24.58 36.23 -47.28
CA THR A 493 25.84 35.66 -47.80
C THR A 493 26.54 36.69 -48.69
N PRO A 494 27.60 37.36 -48.21
CA PRO A 494 28.42 38.22 -49.06
C PRO A 494 29.33 37.35 -49.94
N GLU A 495 29.14 37.42 -51.24
CA GLU A 495 30.16 37.02 -52.21
C GLU A 495 31.35 37.96 -52.04
N HIS A 496 32.50 37.42 -51.62
CA HIS A 496 33.76 38.14 -51.59
C HIS A 496 34.69 37.50 -52.63
N GLU A 497 34.35 37.72 -53.90
CA GLU A 497 35.23 37.51 -55.05
C GLU A 497 35.42 38.83 -55.80
N SER A 498 36.56 39.47 -55.55
CA SER A 498 37.33 40.35 -56.46
C SER A 498 38.65 40.69 -55.79
#